data_AF-A0A7Z7VX32-F1
#
_entry.id   AF-A0A7Z7VX32-F1
#
_cell.length_a   1.000
_cell.length_b   1.000
_cell.length_c   1.000
_cell.angle_alpha   90.00
_cell.angle_beta   90.00
_cell.angle_gamma   90.00
#
_symmetry.space_group_name_H-M   'P 1'
#
loop_
_entity.id
_entity.type
_entity.pdbx_description
1 polymer ?
#
loop_
_entity_poly.entity_id
_entity_poly.type
_entity_poly.pdbx_seq_one_letter_code
_entity_poly.pdbx_strand_id
1 'polypeptide(L)'
;MKEKSQSQPHFQQQFDYQTIHRGKRYGKKRRSWVSFTLTLIAAVFVTIAAYSMYSDTLFKMGFINENVTFDKLKVITTQLSSITLIDISAVEQKLSVLIKVLNVFFILSLVNIVLALLTLIFNRTLLKILNFIIAFFITLIPIGFLYYIDEVADEFAKQLAPYVGQVDASNLLAGANALHNAIIFMGIATFLYFISLFFRNRRPKIK
;
A
#
# COMPACT_ATOMS: atom_id res chain seq x y z
N MET A 1 7.74 43.94 80.68
CA MET A 1 8.12 42.87 79.73
C MET A 1 7.20 42.97 78.52
N LYS A 2 7.72 43.38 77.36
CA LYS A 2 7.01 43.40 76.08
C LYS A 2 7.77 42.47 75.14
N GLU A 3 7.23 41.28 74.87
CA GLU A 3 7.72 40.43 73.80
C GLU A 3 7.38 41.09 72.46
N LYS A 4 8.43 41.51 71.73
CA LYS A 4 8.31 41.87 70.32
C LYS A 4 8.35 40.57 69.52
N SER A 5 7.21 40.16 68.98
CA SER A 5 7.14 39.17 67.92
C SER A 5 7.81 39.73 66.67
N GLN A 6 9.06 39.32 66.44
CA GLN A 6 9.82 39.60 65.23
C GLN A 6 9.25 38.73 64.12
N SER A 7 8.25 39.23 63.40
CA SER A 7 7.77 38.65 62.15
C SER A 7 8.91 38.67 61.14
N GLN A 8 9.47 37.48 60.85
CA GLN A 8 10.52 37.31 59.86
C GLN A 8 10.00 37.67 58.45
N PRO A 9 10.48 38.74 57.81
CA PRO A 9 10.03 39.13 56.48
C PRO A 9 10.67 38.29 55.36
N HIS A 10 11.54 37.34 55.72
CA HIS A 10 12.35 36.59 54.75
C HIS A 10 11.68 35.35 54.17
N PHE A 11 10.58 34.85 54.74
CA PHE A 11 9.89 33.69 54.16
C PHE A 11 9.04 34.08 52.94
N GLN A 12 8.46 35.28 52.92
CA GLN A 12 7.68 35.75 51.76
C GLN A 12 8.55 36.11 50.55
N GLN A 13 9.76 36.63 50.75
CA GLN A 13 10.64 37.05 49.64
C GLN A 13 11.23 35.89 48.83
N GLN A 14 11.26 34.66 49.36
CA GLN A 14 11.70 33.48 48.60
C GLN A 14 10.71 33.05 47.52
N PHE A 15 9.44 33.48 47.60
CA PHE A 15 8.42 33.16 46.60
C PHE A 15 8.35 34.18 45.45
N ASP A 16 8.96 35.37 45.60
CA ASP A 16 8.95 36.41 44.56
C ASP A 16 9.99 36.19 43.46
N TYR A 17 11.02 35.37 43.70
CA TYR A 17 12.12 35.12 42.75
C TYR A 17 12.07 33.75 42.06
N GLN A 18 11.15 32.87 42.43
CA GLN A 18 10.87 31.68 41.64
C GLN A 18 9.71 32.00 40.72
N THR A 19 10.03 32.37 39.48
CA THR A 19 9.04 32.32 38.39
C THR A 19 8.46 30.92 38.40
N ILE A 20 7.26 30.77 38.96
CA ILE A 20 6.50 29.53 38.92
C ILE A 20 6.43 29.18 37.44
N HIS A 21 7.19 28.18 37.02
CA HIS A 21 7.09 27.59 35.70
C HIS A 21 5.73 26.89 35.65
N ARG A 22 4.65 27.68 35.53
CA ARG A 22 3.33 27.23 35.11
C ARG A 22 3.60 26.46 33.83
N GLY A 23 3.49 25.13 33.92
CA GLY A 23 3.80 24.22 32.83
C GLY A 23 3.23 24.80 31.55
N LYS A 24 4.11 25.08 30.58
CA LYS A 24 3.75 25.67 29.28
C LYS A 24 2.45 25.01 28.84
N ARG A 25 1.34 25.74 28.87
CA ARG A 25 0.06 25.25 28.34
C ARG A 25 0.31 25.07 26.85
N TYR A 26 0.77 23.89 26.48
CA TYR A 26 0.95 23.50 25.09
C TYR A 26 -0.40 23.75 24.43
N GLY A 27 -0.45 24.68 23.48
CA GLY A 27 -1.63 24.89 22.66
C GLY A 27 -2.11 23.54 22.10
N LYS A 28 -3.42 23.37 21.93
CA LYS A 28 -3.98 22.15 21.35
C LYS A 28 -3.27 21.86 20.01
N LYS A 29 -2.68 20.67 19.85
CA LYS A 29 -2.04 20.25 18.58
C LYS A 29 -3.06 20.40 17.46
N ARG A 30 -2.84 21.35 16.54
CA ARG A 30 -3.74 21.54 15.39
C ARG A 30 -3.51 20.38 14.43
N ARG A 31 -4.50 19.50 14.28
CA ARG A 31 -4.46 18.40 13.32
C ARG A 31 -4.29 18.96 11.91
N SER A 32 -3.33 18.43 11.16
CA SER A 32 -3.20 18.74 9.74
C SER A 32 -4.33 18.04 8.97
N TRP A 33 -5.37 18.79 8.64
CA TRP A 33 -6.49 18.31 7.84
C TRP A 33 -6.04 17.84 6.46
N VAL A 34 -5.03 18.49 5.87
CA VAL A 34 -4.45 18.11 4.57
C VAL A 34 -3.93 16.68 4.60
N SER A 35 -3.11 16.32 5.58
CA SER A 35 -2.61 14.94 5.67
C SER A 35 -3.72 13.92 5.86
N PHE A 36 -4.77 14.28 6.62
CA PHE A 36 -5.90 13.38 6.86
C PHE A 36 -6.62 13.08 5.54
N THR A 37 -6.96 14.12 4.79
CA THR A 37 -7.64 13.97 3.49
C THR A 37 -6.78 13.18 2.49
N LEU A 38 -5.48 13.46 2.42
CA LEU A 38 -4.57 12.72 1.53
C LEU A 38 -4.51 11.22 1.88
N THR A 39 -4.37 10.88 3.16
CA THR A 39 -4.35 9.48 3.62
C THR A 39 -5.69 8.77 3.33
N LEU A 40 -6.82 9.47 3.46
CA LEU A 40 -8.13 8.92 3.14
C LEU A 40 -8.27 8.61 1.65
N ILE A 41 -7.94 9.57 0.79
CA ILE A 41 -8.00 9.40 -0.67
C ILE A 41 -7.05 8.27 -1.11
N ALA A 42 -5.84 8.22 -0.56
CA ALA A 42 -4.89 7.15 -0.84
C ALA A 42 -5.46 5.77 -0.47
N ALA A 43 -6.10 5.63 0.69
CA ALA A 43 -6.73 4.38 1.12
C ALA A 43 -7.88 3.94 0.18
N VAL A 44 -8.66 4.90 -0.34
CA VAL A 44 -9.69 4.61 -1.35
C VAL A 44 -9.07 4.06 -2.63
N PHE A 45 -7.98 4.67 -3.12
CA PHE A 45 -7.29 4.17 -4.31
C PHE A 45 -6.70 2.77 -4.12
N VAL A 46 -6.12 2.46 -2.95
CA VAL A 46 -5.66 1.09 -2.63
C VAL A 46 -6.82 0.10 -2.68
N THR A 47 -7.99 0.49 -2.16
CA THR A 47 -9.20 -0.34 -2.19
C THR A 47 -9.68 -0.59 -3.62
N ILE A 48 -9.70 0.44 -4.46
CA ILE A 48 -10.10 0.32 -5.87
C ILE A 48 -9.11 -0.58 -6.63
N ALA A 49 -7.81 -0.42 -6.41
CA ALA A 49 -6.78 -1.26 -7.01
C ALA A 49 -6.95 -2.74 -6.61
N ALA A 50 -7.14 -3.00 -5.32
CA ALA A 50 -7.36 -4.34 -4.79
C ALA A 50 -8.64 -4.98 -5.36
N TYR A 51 -9.72 -4.20 -5.46
CA TYR A 51 -10.97 -4.67 -6.04
C TYR A 51 -10.80 -5.00 -7.53
N SER A 52 -10.20 -4.10 -8.32
CA SER A 52 -9.98 -4.30 -9.75
C SER A 52 -9.12 -5.54 -10.03
N MET A 53 -8.04 -5.78 -9.27
CA MET A 53 -7.24 -7.01 -9.43
C MET A 53 -7.97 -8.29 -9.03
N TYR A 54 -8.99 -8.20 -8.18
CA TYR A 54 -9.79 -9.35 -7.77
C TYR A 54 -10.90 -9.67 -8.79
N SER A 55 -11.62 -8.65 -9.26
CA SER A 55 -12.81 -8.81 -10.12
C SER A 55 -12.50 -8.79 -11.62
N ASP A 56 -11.57 -7.94 -12.04
CA ASP A 56 -11.39 -7.64 -13.45
C ASP A 56 -10.44 -8.65 -14.12
N THR A 57 -10.37 -8.57 -15.44
CA THR A 57 -9.48 -9.43 -16.22
C THR A 57 -8.03 -9.07 -15.96
N LEU A 58 -7.22 -10.04 -15.54
CA LEU A 58 -5.79 -9.88 -15.27
C LEU A 58 -4.99 -9.89 -16.58
N PHE A 59 -5.29 -10.85 -17.45
CA PHE A 59 -4.69 -10.96 -18.78
C PHE A 59 -5.67 -11.58 -19.77
N LYS A 60 -5.46 -11.27 -21.04
CA LYS A 60 -6.19 -11.87 -22.16
C LYS A 60 -5.29 -12.83 -22.92
N MET A 61 -5.81 -14.00 -23.23
CA MET A 61 -5.20 -14.95 -24.16
C MET A 61 -5.75 -14.68 -25.56
N GLY A 62 -4.99 -14.03 -26.44
CA GLY A 62 -5.49 -13.59 -27.73
C GLY A 62 -5.80 -14.73 -28.72
N PHE A 63 -5.18 -15.90 -28.57
CA PHE A 63 -5.48 -17.08 -29.39
C PHE A 63 -6.87 -17.68 -29.16
N ILE A 64 -7.33 -17.68 -27.90
CA ILE A 64 -8.60 -18.31 -27.50
C ILE A 64 -9.65 -17.22 -27.19
N ASN A 65 -9.26 -15.94 -27.32
CA ASN A 65 -10.03 -14.77 -26.92
C ASN A 65 -10.65 -14.90 -25.53
N GLU A 66 -9.89 -15.52 -24.61
CA GLU A 66 -10.36 -15.79 -23.27
C GLU A 66 -9.78 -14.78 -22.28
N ASN A 67 -10.69 -14.19 -21.50
CA ASN A 67 -10.38 -13.32 -20.38
C ASN A 67 -10.09 -14.17 -19.14
N VAL A 68 -8.87 -14.06 -18.60
CA VAL A 68 -8.47 -14.74 -17.37
C VAL A 68 -8.61 -13.79 -16.19
N THR A 69 -9.55 -14.11 -15.31
CA THR A 69 -9.73 -13.47 -14.01
C THR A 69 -8.98 -14.26 -12.94
N PHE A 70 -8.86 -13.69 -11.74
CA PHE A 70 -8.19 -14.36 -10.62
C PHE A 70 -8.81 -15.72 -10.26
N ASP A 71 -10.14 -15.82 -10.26
CA ASP A 71 -10.82 -17.08 -9.96
C ASP A 71 -10.62 -18.13 -11.04
N LYS A 72 -10.64 -17.74 -12.31
CA LYS A 72 -10.30 -18.65 -13.42
C LYS A 72 -8.87 -19.15 -13.30
N LEU A 73 -7.92 -18.30 -12.92
CA LEU A 73 -6.53 -18.67 -12.72
C LEU A 73 -6.37 -19.73 -11.64
N LYS A 74 -7.11 -19.61 -10.53
CA LYS A 74 -7.15 -20.64 -9.47
C LYS A 74 -7.70 -21.96 -9.99
N VAL A 75 -8.82 -21.93 -10.71
CA VAL A 75 -9.47 -23.12 -11.25
C VAL A 75 -8.55 -23.85 -12.23
N ILE A 76 -7.94 -23.13 -13.17
CA ILE A 76 -6.98 -23.68 -14.16
C ILE A 76 -5.84 -24.38 -13.43
N THR A 77 -5.21 -23.73 -12.45
CA THR A 77 -4.10 -24.33 -11.70
C THR A 77 -4.52 -25.58 -10.94
N THR A 78 -5.73 -25.58 -10.36
CA THR A 78 -6.27 -26.73 -9.61
C THR A 78 -6.59 -27.89 -10.55
N GLN A 79 -7.11 -27.62 -11.74
CA GLN A 79 -7.37 -28.64 -12.76
C GLN A 79 -6.07 -29.23 -13.32
N LEU A 80 -5.05 -28.41 -13.57
CA LEU A 80 -3.73 -28.90 -13.99
C LEU A 80 -3.10 -29.82 -12.94
N SER A 81 -3.21 -29.50 -11.65
CA SER A 81 -2.67 -30.35 -10.57
C SER A 81 -3.30 -31.75 -10.50
N SER A 82 -4.47 -31.94 -11.13
CA SER A 82 -5.19 -33.22 -11.17
C SER A 82 -4.86 -34.09 -12.39
N ILE A 83 -4.16 -33.54 -13.39
CA ILE A 83 -3.78 -34.27 -14.62
C ILE A 83 -2.39 -34.88 -14.42
N THR A 84 -2.35 -36.16 -14.07
CA THR A 84 -1.11 -36.92 -13.82
C THR A 84 -0.44 -37.47 -15.10
N LEU A 85 -1.04 -37.26 -16.28
CA LEU A 85 -0.66 -37.93 -17.53
C LEU A 85 0.40 -37.20 -18.37
N ILE A 86 0.70 -35.93 -18.07
CA ILE A 86 1.67 -35.11 -18.80
C ILE A 86 2.53 -34.38 -17.76
N ASP A 87 3.86 -34.36 -17.95
CA ASP A 87 4.78 -33.64 -17.06
C ASP A 87 4.64 -32.12 -17.26
N ILE A 88 3.60 -31.55 -16.65
CA ILE A 88 3.27 -30.11 -16.68
C ILE A 88 3.74 -29.42 -15.38
N SER A 89 4.59 -30.10 -14.60
CA SER A 89 5.06 -29.68 -13.28
C SER A 89 5.66 -28.28 -13.27
N ALA A 90 6.43 -27.92 -14.30
CA ALA A 90 7.04 -26.59 -14.45
C ALA A 90 5.99 -25.48 -14.60
N VAL A 91 4.95 -25.69 -15.41
CA VAL A 91 3.90 -24.69 -15.67
C VAL A 91 2.99 -24.54 -14.45
N GLU A 92 2.64 -25.66 -13.80
CA GLU A 92 1.89 -25.64 -12.54
C GLU A 92 2.64 -24.86 -11.45
N GLN A 93 3.95 -25.07 -11.34
CA GLN A 93 4.78 -24.35 -10.37
C GLN A 93 4.78 -22.83 -10.64
N LYS A 94 4.90 -22.41 -11.90
CA LYS A 94 4.83 -20.98 -12.28
C LYS A 94 3.46 -20.37 -11.98
N LEU A 95 2.37 -21.06 -12.31
CA LEU A 95 1.00 -20.61 -12.01
C LEU A 95 0.73 -20.53 -10.50
N SER A 96 1.21 -21.51 -9.73
CA SER A 96 1.09 -21.53 -8.27
C SER A 96 1.86 -20.36 -7.63
N VAL A 97 3.05 -20.03 -8.14
CA VAL A 97 3.79 -18.83 -7.72
C VAL A 97 2.99 -17.56 -8.02
N LEU A 98 2.37 -17.48 -9.20
CA LEU A 98 1.55 -16.34 -9.61
C LEU A 98 0.34 -16.12 -8.66
N ILE A 99 -0.36 -17.20 -8.30
CA ILE A 99 -1.45 -17.18 -7.30
C ILE A 99 -0.92 -16.67 -5.95
N LYS A 100 0.23 -17.18 -5.50
CA LYS A 100 0.82 -16.78 -4.21
C LYS A 100 1.16 -15.29 -4.20
N VAL A 101 1.75 -14.77 -5.28
CA VAL A 101 2.07 -13.33 -5.41
C VAL A 101 0.80 -12.47 -5.36
N LEU A 102 -0.27 -12.87 -6.04
CA LEU A 102 -1.57 -12.17 -5.98
C LEU A 102 -2.20 -12.24 -4.58
N ASN A 103 -2.15 -13.40 -3.91
CA ASN A 103 -2.61 -13.51 -2.53
C ASN A 103 -1.83 -12.59 -1.58
N VAL A 104 -0.50 -12.53 -1.74
CA VAL A 104 0.35 -11.60 -0.97
C VAL A 104 -0.04 -10.15 -1.25
N PHE A 105 -0.31 -9.79 -2.50
CA PHE A 105 -0.81 -8.46 -2.87
C PHE A 105 -2.11 -8.10 -2.14
N PHE A 106 -3.09 -9.00 -2.08
CA PHE A 106 -4.35 -8.76 -1.38
C PHE A 106 -4.16 -8.61 0.12
N ILE A 107 -3.34 -9.46 0.74
CA ILE A 107 -3.02 -9.39 2.16
C ILE A 107 -2.33 -8.06 2.48
N LEU A 108 -1.32 -7.67 1.71
CA LEU A 108 -0.62 -6.41 1.90
C LEU A 108 -1.55 -5.21 1.71
N SER A 109 -2.44 -5.24 0.72
CA SER A 109 -3.44 -4.19 0.50
C SER A 109 -4.38 -4.04 1.70
N LEU A 110 -4.85 -5.16 2.26
CA LEU A 110 -5.68 -5.15 3.46
C LEU A 110 -4.92 -4.59 4.67
N VAL A 111 -3.67 -5.02 4.89
CA VAL A 111 -2.81 -4.49 5.94
C VAL A 111 -2.57 -2.99 5.76
N ASN A 112 -2.36 -2.53 4.53
CA ASN A 112 -2.22 -1.12 4.21
C ASN A 112 -3.47 -0.31 4.56
N ILE A 113 -4.66 -0.83 4.22
CA ILE A 113 -5.94 -0.18 4.56
C ILE A 113 -6.10 -0.08 6.08
N VAL A 114 -5.82 -1.16 6.83
CA VAL A 114 -5.89 -1.14 8.30
C VAL A 114 -4.90 -0.12 8.88
N LEU A 115 -3.67 -0.07 8.37
CA LEU A 115 -2.68 0.92 8.79
C LEU A 115 -3.08 2.35 8.41
N ALA A 116 -3.73 2.55 7.28
CA ALA A 116 -4.28 3.84 6.88
C ALA A 116 -5.36 4.29 7.88
N LEU A 117 -6.27 3.41 8.28
CA LEU A 117 -7.29 3.70 9.30
C LEU A 117 -6.65 4.05 10.65
N LEU A 118 -5.65 3.28 11.10
CA LEU A 118 -4.89 3.60 12.32
C LEU A 118 -4.16 4.94 12.18
N THR A 119 -3.63 5.25 11.01
CA THR A 119 -2.99 6.53 10.69
C THR A 119 -3.98 7.68 10.76
N LEU A 120 -5.23 7.50 10.31
CA LEU A 120 -6.28 8.52 10.40
C LEU A 120 -6.67 8.81 11.87
N ILE A 121 -6.76 7.78 12.71
CA ILE A 121 -7.13 7.91 14.13
C ILE A 121 -5.99 8.56 14.94
N PHE A 122 -4.78 8.00 14.84
CA PHE A 122 -3.65 8.36 15.70
C PHE A 122 -2.74 9.43 15.11
N ASN A 123 -2.70 9.58 13.78
CA ASN A 123 -1.85 10.53 13.04
C ASN A 123 -0.39 10.55 13.52
N ARG A 124 0.15 9.37 13.83
CA ARG A 124 1.57 9.22 14.21
C ARG A 124 2.43 9.12 12.96
N THR A 125 3.55 9.85 12.95
CA THR A 125 4.50 9.85 11.83
C THR A 125 5.03 8.45 11.51
N LEU A 126 5.28 7.61 12.53
CA LEU A 126 5.74 6.23 12.33
C LEU A 126 4.71 5.40 11.55
N LEU A 127 3.41 5.54 11.86
CA LEU A 127 2.35 4.85 11.11
C LEU A 127 2.28 5.31 9.66
N LYS A 128 2.44 6.61 9.40
CA LYS A 128 2.48 7.13 8.02
C LYS A 128 3.65 6.57 7.22
N ILE A 129 4.84 6.52 7.83
CA ILE A 129 6.06 5.99 7.19
C ILE A 129 5.85 4.51 6.87
N LEU A 130 5.37 3.73 7.84
CA LEU A 130 5.09 2.31 7.64
C LEU A 130 4.05 2.10 6.52
N ASN A 131 2.99 2.91 6.51
CA ASN A 131 1.94 2.82 5.50
C ASN A 131 2.47 3.16 4.09
N PHE A 132 3.35 4.17 3.99
CA PHE A 132 4.03 4.51 2.74
C PHE A 132 4.95 3.38 2.25
N ILE A 133 5.77 2.80 3.13
CA ILE A 133 6.68 1.70 2.77
C ILE A 133 5.90 0.50 2.23
N ILE A 134 4.81 0.12 2.91
CA ILE A 134 3.97 -0.99 2.46
C ILE A 134 3.31 -0.65 1.12
N ALA A 135 2.78 0.56 0.94
CA ALA A 135 2.19 0.98 -0.34
C ALA A 135 3.20 0.93 -1.49
N PHE A 136 4.45 1.32 -1.24
CA PHE A 136 5.53 1.22 -2.21
C PHE A 136 5.75 -0.23 -2.66
N PHE A 137 5.87 -1.18 -1.72
CA PHE A 137 6.01 -2.59 -2.08
C PHE A 137 4.78 -3.15 -2.81
N ILE A 138 3.57 -2.77 -2.41
CA ILE A 138 2.35 -3.18 -3.11
C ILE A 138 2.36 -2.69 -4.56
N THR A 139 2.84 -1.47 -4.81
CA THR A 139 2.91 -0.88 -6.16
C THR A 139 3.84 -1.65 -7.09
N LEU A 140 4.91 -2.25 -6.55
CA LEU A 140 5.86 -3.03 -7.36
C LEU A 140 5.27 -4.35 -7.86
N ILE A 141 4.30 -4.93 -7.14
CA ILE A 141 3.72 -6.23 -7.50
C ILE A 141 3.03 -6.23 -8.87
N PRO A 142 2.04 -5.36 -9.16
CA PRO A 142 1.38 -5.36 -10.47
C PRO A 142 2.34 -4.96 -11.61
N ILE A 143 3.37 -4.15 -11.34
CA ILE A 143 4.44 -3.85 -12.31
C ILE A 143 5.22 -5.13 -12.64
N GLY A 144 5.68 -5.86 -11.63
CA GLY A 144 6.38 -7.13 -11.81
C GLY A 144 5.51 -8.20 -12.46
N PHE A 145 4.22 -8.20 -12.18
CA PHE A 145 3.25 -9.10 -12.79
C PHE A 145 3.09 -8.84 -14.29
N LEU A 146 3.05 -7.56 -14.70
CA LEU A 146 2.98 -7.17 -16.10
C LEU A 146 4.25 -7.60 -16.85
N TYR A 147 5.42 -7.33 -16.29
CA TYR A 147 6.69 -7.82 -16.82
C TYR A 147 6.71 -9.35 -16.98
N TYR A 148 6.19 -10.07 -15.99
CA TYR A 148 6.15 -11.54 -16.03
C TYR A 148 5.20 -12.06 -17.13
N ILE A 149 4.08 -11.39 -17.38
CA ILE A 149 3.18 -11.75 -18.49
C ILE A 149 3.90 -11.55 -19.83
N ASP A 150 4.57 -10.42 -20.01
CA ASP A 150 5.24 -10.09 -21.26
C ASP A 150 6.39 -11.09 -21.55
N GLU A 151 7.17 -11.47 -20.54
CA GLU A 151 8.22 -12.48 -20.68
C GLU A 151 7.65 -13.86 -21.07
N VAL A 152 6.54 -14.27 -20.43
CA VAL A 152 5.85 -15.51 -20.80
C VAL A 152 5.29 -15.44 -22.21
N ALA A 153 4.74 -14.29 -22.62
CA ALA A 153 4.25 -14.06 -23.97
C ALA A 153 5.36 -14.22 -25.02
N ASP A 154 6.53 -13.66 -24.75
CA ASP A 154 7.72 -13.75 -25.60
C ASP A 154 8.25 -15.19 -25.71
N GLU A 155 8.30 -15.93 -24.59
CA GLU A 155 8.69 -17.34 -24.59
C GLU A 155 7.72 -18.20 -25.41
N PHE A 156 6.41 -17.99 -25.25
CA PHE A 156 5.39 -18.67 -26.04
C PHE A 156 5.48 -18.32 -27.53
N ALA A 157 5.69 -17.05 -27.87
CA ALA A 157 5.86 -16.61 -29.26
C ALA A 157 7.08 -17.28 -29.92
N LYS A 158 8.20 -17.35 -29.22
CA LYS A 158 9.43 -18.03 -29.70
C LYS A 158 9.22 -19.54 -29.89
N GLN A 159 8.46 -20.19 -29.01
CA GLN A 159 8.15 -21.62 -29.13
C GLN A 159 7.17 -21.93 -30.28
N LEU A 160 6.27 -20.99 -30.59
CA LEU A 160 5.30 -21.12 -31.68
C LEU A 160 5.87 -20.68 -33.04
N ALA A 161 6.92 -19.87 -33.05
CA ALA A 161 7.56 -19.37 -34.28
C ALA A 161 7.90 -20.45 -35.32
N PRO A 162 8.37 -21.66 -34.94
CA PRO A 162 8.63 -22.74 -35.89
C PRO A 162 7.37 -23.33 -36.54
N TYR A 163 6.19 -23.17 -35.93
CA TYR A 163 4.95 -23.83 -36.34
C TYR A 163 3.96 -22.88 -37.02
N VAL A 164 3.94 -21.61 -36.63
CA VAL A 164 2.93 -20.63 -37.07
C VAL A 164 3.53 -19.38 -37.70
N GLY A 165 4.86 -19.31 -37.83
CA GLY A 165 5.59 -18.12 -38.29
C GLY A 165 5.82 -17.11 -37.15
N GLN A 166 6.44 -15.96 -37.44
CA GLN A 166 6.62 -14.91 -36.43
C GLN A 166 5.25 -14.41 -35.94
N VAL A 167 4.92 -14.69 -34.68
CA VAL A 167 3.71 -14.19 -34.03
C VAL A 167 4.10 -13.17 -32.97
N ASP A 168 3.38 -12.06 -32.95
CA ASP A 168 3.62 -10.97 -32.01
C ASP A 168 3.19 -11.38 -30.60
N ALA A 169 4.10 -11.27 -29.62
CA ALA A 169 3.88 -11.74 -28.25
C ALA A 169 2.68 -11.06 -27.57
N SER A 170 2.48 -9.77 -27.85
CA SER A 170 1.35 -8.98 -27.33
C SER A 170 -0.01 -9.47 -27.84
N ASN A 171 -0.06 -10.19 -28.95
CA ASN A 171 -1.28 -10.81 -29.46
C ASN A 171 -1.56 -12.18 -28.83
N LEU A 172 -0.59 -12.75 -28.09
CA LEU A 172 -0.74 -14.05 -27.44
C LEU A 172 -1.24 -13.89 -26.01
N LEU A 173 -0.55 -13.04 -25.26
CA LEU A 173 -0.81 -12.76 -23.86
C LEU A 173 -0.63 -11.25 -23.64
N ALA A 174 -1.73 -10.57 -23.33
CA ALA A 174 -1.71 -9.14 -23.04
C ALA A 174 -2.18 -8.88 -21.61
N GLY A 175 -1.41 -8.09 -20.86
CA GLY A 175 -1.86 -7.51 -19.60
C GLY A 175 -3.15 -6.73 -19.82
N ALA A 176 -4.19 -7.06 -19.07
CA ALA A 176 -5.51 -6.46 -19.24
C ALA A 176 -5.70 -5.23 -18.32
N ASN A 177 -6.89 -4.63 -18.38
CA ASN A 177 -7.20 -3.37 -17.70
C ASN A 177 -6.97 -3.44 -16.18
N ALA A 178 -7.12 -4.60 -15.54
CA ALA A 178 -6.94 -4.74 -14.10
C ALA A 178 -5.52 -4.36 -13.66
N LEU A 179 -4.49 -4.84 -14.37
CA LEU A 179 -3.10 -4.57 -14.05
C LEU A 179 -2.75 -3.09 -14.26
N HIS A 180 -3.18 -2.54 -15.40
CA HIS A 180 -2.95 -1.13 -15.71
C HIS A 180 -3.63 -0.21 -14.69
N ASN A 181 -4.90 -0.48 -14.36
CA ASN A 181 -5.64 0.25 -13.34
C ASN A 181 -4.96 0.13 -11.97
N ALA A 182 -4.53 -1.07 -11.59
CA ALA A 182 -3.84 -1.30 -10.32
C ALA A 182 -2.53 -0.51 -10.25
N ILE A 183 -1.73 -0.48 -11.31
CA ILE A 183 -0.50 0.32 -11.38
C ILE A 183 -0.81 1.80 -11.20
N ILE A 184 -1.81 2.33 -11.91
CA ILE A 184 -2.19 3.75 -11.83
C ILE A 184 -2.67 4.10 -10.42
N PHE A 185 -3.64 3.36 -9.89
CA PHE A 185 -4.23 3.65 -8.59
C PHE A 185 -3.24 3.44 -7.44
N MET A 186 -2.41 2.40 -7.47
CA MET A 186 -1.35 2.19 -6.48
C MET A 186 -0.25 3.23 -6.58
N GLY A 187 0.14 3.64 -7.80
CA GLY A 187 1.11 4.71 -8.01
C GLY A 187 0.65 6.04 -7.42
N ILE A 188 -0.61 6.42 -7.69
CA ILE A 188 -1.23 7.61 -7.11
C ILE A 188 -1.32 7.46 -5.58
N ALA A 189 -1.82 6.33 -5.06
CA ALA A 189 -1.94 6.11 -3.63
C ALA A 189 -0.60 6.24 -2.90
N THR A 190 0.46 5.62 -3.44
CA THR A 190 1.82 5.69 -2.89
C THR A 190 2.35 7.11 -2.91
N PHE A 191 2.13 7.86 -3.99
CA PHE A 191 2.52 9.26 -4.09
C PHE A 191 1.76 10.15 -3.07
N LEU A 192 0.46 9.92 -2.88
CA LEU A 192 -0.32 10.62 -1.86
C LEU A 192 0.15 10.30 -0.45
N TYR A 193 0.48 9.03 -0.15
CA TYR A 193 1.08 8.66 1.13
C TYR A 193 2.42 9.35 1.34
N PHE A 194 3.26 9.42 0.31
CA PHE A 194 4.53 10.15 0.36
C PHE A 194 4.32 11.64 0.68
N ILE A 195 3.46 12.33 -0.06
CA ILE A 195 3.14 13.74 0.20
C ILE A 195 2.59 13.92 1.62
N SER A 196 1.75 13.00 2.10
CA SER A 196 1.16 13.07 3.44
C SER A 196 2.20 13.08 4.58
N LEU A 197 3.41 12.58 4.34
CA LEU A 197 4.52 12.59 5.30
C LEU A 197 4.98 14.01 5.63
N PHE A 198 5.02 14.90 4.63
CA PHE A 198 5.47 16.28 4.78
C PHE A 198 4.47 17.13 5.59
N PHE A 199 3.19 16.75 5.59
CA PHE A 199 2.15 17.42 6.36
C PHE A 199 2.11 16.91 7.81
N ARG A 200 3.10 17.34 8.61
CA ARG A 200 3.15 17.06 10.05
C ARG A 200 2.23 17.99 10.85
N ASN A 201 1.69 17.49 11.97
CA ASN A 201 1.03 18.36 12.95
C ASN A 201 1.99 19.48 13.37
N ARG A 202 1.57 20.74 13.18
CA ARG A 202 2.35 21.89 13.60
C ARG A 202 2.53 21.82 15.12
N ARG A 203 3.77 22.00 15.59
CA ARG A 203 4.04 22.14 17.04
C ARG A 203 3.18 23.30 17.55
N PRO A 204 2.56 23.16 18.72
CA PRO A 204 1.77 24.25 19.25
C PRO A 204 2.66 25.49 19.38
N LYS A 205 2.20 26.60 18.79
CA LYS A 205 2.84 27.90 19.05
C LYS A 205 2.70 28.15 20.54
N ILE A 206 3.84 28.29 21.21
CA ILE A 206 3.88 28.78 22.59
C ILE A 206 3.31 30.21 22.49
N LYS A 207 2.16 30.45 23.12
CA LYS A 207 1.66 31.81 23.37
C LYS A 207 2.30 32.30 24.65
#